data_AF-A0AA89BUF9-F1
#
_entry.id   AF-A0AA89BUF9-F1
#
_cell.length_a   1.000
_cell.length_b   1.000
_cell.length_c   1.000
_cell.angle_alpha   90.00
_cell.angle_beta   90.00
_cell.angle_gamma   90.00
#
_symmetry.space_group_name_H-M   'P 1'
#
loop_
_entity.id
_entity.type
_entity.pdbx_description
1 polymer ?
#
loop_
_entity_poly.entity_id
_entity_poly.type
_entity_poly.pdbx_seq_one_letter_code
_entity_poly.pdbx_strand_id
1 'polypeptide(L)'
;MKVKKAARNLKGKNFYVNEQHPTEIEDRRKKLYPLMKEARRNRANKVIMVRDKLYVNDVQVIPEESEFVFSSDTPHRPPRPRHNKRQRVGSSTGSAPDQNDDR
;
A
#
# COMPACT_ATOMS: atom_id res chain seq x y z
N MET A 1 -16.13 16.59 9.60
CA MET A 1 -15.68 15.76 10.74
C MET A 1 -14.47 14.92 10.32
N LYS A 2 -13.41 14.79 11.14
CA LYS A 2 -12.11 14.20 10.73
C LYS A 2 -11.78 12.87 11.45
N VAL A 3 -12.75 11.95 11.55
CA VAL A 3 -12.52 10.59 12.10
C VAL A 3 -11.41 9.86 11.33
N LYS A 4 -11.38 10.02 9.99
CA LYS A 4 -10.36 9.44 9.12
C LYS A 4 -8.93 9.95 9.41
N LYS A 5 -8.76 11.18 9.90
CA LYS A 5 -7.42 11.68 10.27
C LYS A 5 -6.90 11.04 11.56
N ALA A 6 -7.81 10.71 12.48
CA ALA A 6 -7.48 10.01 13.72
C ALA A 6 -7.20 8.51 13.52
N ALA A 7 -7.51 7.93 12.35
CA ALA A 7 -7.23 6.52 12.03
C ALA A 7 -5.73 6.16 12.14
N ARG A 8 -4.82 7.13 12.07
CA ARG A 8 -3.39 6.94 12.33
C ARG A 8 -3.10 6.38 13.72
N ASN A 9 -3.99 6.61 14.69
CA ASN A 9 -3.88 6.10 16.06
C ASN A 9 -4.30 4.63 16.19
N LEU A 10 -4.87 4.02 15.13
CA LEU A 10 -5.20 2.59 15.08
C LEU A 10 -4.03 1.72 14.58
N LYS A 11 -2.82 2.29 14.46
CA LYS A 11 -1.63 1.56 14.03
C LYS A 11 -1.37 0.35 14.93
N GLY A 12 -1.24 -0.83 14.33
CA GLY A 12 -1.01 -2.10 15.04
C GLY A 12 -2.29 -2.80 15.53
N LYS A 13 -3.47 -2.21 15.28
CA LYS A 13 -4.77 -2.83 15.56
C LYS A 13 -5.41 -3.33 14.26
N ASN A 14 -6.28 -4.34 14.36
CA ASN A 14 -6.99 -4.94 13.21
C ASN A 14 -8.24 -4.15 12.78
N PHE A 15 -8.30 -2.86 13.09
CA PHE A 15 -9.44 -1.99 12.76
C PHE A 15 -9.06 -1.01 11.66
N TYR A 16 -9.97 -0.82 10.71
CA TYR A 16 -9.79 0.08 9.58
C TYR A 16 -10.96 1.06 9.52
N VAL A 17 -10.65 2.33 9.24
CA VAL A 17 -11.65 3.37 9.03
C VAL A 17 -11.70 3.67 7.54
N ASN A 18 -12.76 3.20 6.89
CA ASN A 18 -13.01 3.46 5.49
C ASN A 18 -14.09 4.55 5.33
N GLU A 19 -14.09 5.22 4.18
CA GLU A 19 -15.22 6.08 3.81
C GLU A 19 -16.39 5.20 3.37
N GLN A 20 -17.57 5.53 3.88
CA GLN A 20 -18.82 4.94 3.42
C GLN A 20 -19.24 5.64 2.13
N HIS A 21 -19.61 4.86 1.12
CA HIS A 21 -20.17 5.37 -0.12
C HIS A 21 -21.58 4.77 -0.31
N PRO A 22 -22.46 5.43 -1.08
CA PRO A 22 -23.71 4.81 -1.52
C PRO A 22 -23.46 3.47 -2.21
N THR A 23 -24.42 2.54 -2.09
CA THR A 23 -24.32 1.17 -2.60
C THR A 23 -23.99 1.13 -4.10
N GLU A 24 -24.54 2.04 -4.92
CA GLU A 24 -24.26 2.04 -6.36
C GLU A 24 -22.79 2.34 -6.67
N ILE A 25 -22.13 3.13 -5.83
CA ILE A 25 -20.69 3.42 -5.96
C ILE A 25 -19.88 2.18 -5.58
N GLU A 26 -20.25 1.49 -4.51
CA GLU A 26 -19.55 0.28 -4.08
C GLU A 26 -19.67 -0.84 -5.11
N ASP A 27 -20.83 -1.04 -5.71
CA ASP A 27 -21.05 -2.08 -6.71
C ASP A 27 -20.29 -1.82 -8.01
N ARG A 28 -20.25 -0.56 -8.48
CA ARG A 28 -19.38 -0.19 -9.62
C ARG A 28 -17.91 -0.43 -9.31
N ARG A 29 -17.48 -0.12 -8.08
CA ARG A 29 -16.10 -0.34 -7.64
C ARG A 29 -15.75 -1.84 -7.56
N LYS A 30 -16.70 -2.69 -7.17
CA LYS A 30 -16.52 -4.16 -7.16
C LYS A 30 -16.18 -4.69 -8.55
N LYS A 31 -16.84 -4.19 -9.60
CA LYS A 31 -16.55 -4.56 -11.00
C LYS A 31 -15.14 -4.16 -11.44
N LEU A 32 -14.55 -3.12 -10.85
CA LEU A 32 -13.22 -2.62 -11.20
C LEU A 32 -12.08 -3.34 -10.48
N TYR A 33 -12.35 -4.04 -9.35
CA TYR A 33 -11.29 -4.70 -8.59
C TYR A 33 -10.49 -5.77 -9.36
N PRO A 34 -11.12 -6.63 -10.20
CA PRO A 34 -10.37 -7.59 -11.01
C PRO A 34 -9.39 -6.89 -11.97
N LEU A 35 -9.88 -5.90 -12.74
CA LEU A 35 -9.07 -5.12 -13.68
C LEU A 35 -7.93 -4.39 -12.99
N MET A 36 -8.21 -3.80 -11.83
CA MET A 36 -7.21 -3.16 -10.98
C MET A 36 -6.14 -4.14 -10.49
N LYS A 37 -6.53 -5.36 -10.11
CA LYS A 37 -5.60 -6.41 -9.68
C LYS A 37 -4.70 -6.84 -10.82
N GLU A 38 -5.23 -6.98 -12.03
CA GLU A 38 -4.47 -7.31 -13.23
C GLU A 38 -3.51 -6.20 -13.62
N ALA A 39 -4.00 -4.95 -13.69
CA ALA A 39 -3.17 -3.79 -14.01
C ALA A 39 -1.99 -3.64 -13.03
N ARG A 40 -2.18 -3.96 -11.74
CA ARG A 40 -1.14 -3.94 -10.70
C ARG A 40 -0.11 -5.07 -10.81
N ARG A 41 -0.36 -6.13 -11.58
CA ARG A 41 0.64 -7.19 -11.81
C ARG A 41 1.85 -6.62 -12.56
N ASN A 42 1.61 -5.72 -13.51
CA ASN A 42 2.67 -4.99 -14.17
C ASN A 42 3.08 -3.78 -13.31
N ARG A 43 4.32 -3.78 -12.81
CA ARG A 43 4.85 -2.71 -11.95
C ARG A 43 5.05 -1.38 -12.67
N ALA A 44 5.09 -1.37 -14.00
CA ALA A 44 5.18 -0.15 -14.80
C ALA A 44 3.87 0.65 -14.77
N ASN A 45 2.73 -0.01 -14.51
CA ASN A 45 1.43 0.63 -14.57
C ASN A 45 1.19 1.54 -13.37
N LYS A 46 0.83 2.80 -13.65
CA LYS A 46 0.33 3.75 -12.66
C LYS A 46 -1.16 3.52 -12.46
N VAL A 47 -1.54 2.79 -11.42
CA VAL A 47 -2.94 2.43 -11.13
C VAL A 47 -3.52 3.31 -10.01
N ILE A 48 -4.52 4.13 -10.35
CA ILE A 48 -5.20 5.03 -9.43
C ILE A 48 -6.70 4.73 -9.49
N MET A 49 -7.36 4.61 -8.34
CA MET A 49 -8.81 4.48 -8.28
C MET A 49 -9.39 5.62 -7.45
N VAL A 50 -10.35 6.35 -8.03
CA VAL A 50 -11.02 7.48 -7.40
C VAL A 50 -12.51 7.19 -7.38
N ARG A 51 -13.07 6.99 -6.17
CA ARG A 51 -14.46 6.55 -5.95
C ARG A 51 -14.77 5.26 -6.73
N ASP A 52 -15.46 5.38 -7.86
CA ASP A 52 -15.96 4.34 -8.77
C ASP A 52 -15.27 4.37 -10.14
N LYS A 53 -14.16 5.09 -10.29
CA LYS A 53 -13.40 5.19 -11.54
C LYS A 53 -11.99 4.66 -11.36
N LEU A 54 -11.55 3.80 -12.27
CA LEU A 54 -10.20 3.26 -12.34
C LEU A 54 -9.43 3.97 -13.45
N TYR A 55 -8.21 4.39 -13.15
CA TYR A 55 -7.26 4.99 -14.09
C TYR A 55 -5.99 4.16 -14.12
N VAL A 56 -5.53 3.80 -15.31
CA VAL A 56 -4.26 3.10 -15.55
C VAL A 56 -3.46 3.92 -16.55
N ASN A 57 -2.26 4.36 -16.16
CA ASN A 57 -1.42 5.24 -16.98
C ASN A 57 -2.17 6.50 -17.43
N ASP A 58 -2.95 7.07 -16.51
CA ASP A 58 -3.79 8.26 -16.70
C ASP A 58 -4.95 8.10 -17.71
N VAL A 59 -5.21 6.87 -18.18
CA VAL A 59 -6.37 6.50 -19.01
C VAL A 59 -7.44 5.85 -18.14
N GLN A 60 -8.71 6.28 -18.30
CA GLN A 60 -9.83 5.73 -17.55
C GLN A 60 -10.24 4.36 -18.12
N VAL A 61 -10.42 3.38 -17.22
CA VAL A 61 -10.90 2.04 -17.54
C VAL A 61 -12.41 1.99 -17.38
N ILE A 62 -13.12 1.63 -18.45
CA ILE A 62 -14.57 1.41 -18.48
C ILE A 62 -14.81 -0.10 -18.46
N PRO A 63 -15.51 -0.66 -17.45
CA PRO A 63 -15.65 -2.10 -17.30
C PRO A 63 -16.55 -2.76 -18.36
N GLU A 64 -17.34 -2.00 -19.12
CA GLU A 64 -18.25 -2.54 -20.15
C GLU A 64 -17.63 -2.58 -21.56
N GLU A 65 -16.47 -1.96 -21.76
CA GLU A 65 -15.78 -1.87 -23.05
C GLU A 65 -14.39 -2.50 -22.94
N SER A 66 -14.34 -3.81 -22.66
CA SER A 66 -13.08 -4.52 -22.44
C SER A 66 -12.35 -4.85 -23.75
N GLU A 67 -11.73 -3.85 -24.38
CA GLU A 67 -10.59 -4.03 -25.29
C GLU A 67 -9.49 -3.04 -24.91
N PHE A 68 -8.62 -3.42 -23.96
CA PHE A 68 -7.51 -2.57 -23.53
C PHE A 68 -6.19 -2.96 -24.21
N VAL A 69 -5.68 -2.06 -25.04
CA VAL A 69 -4.35 -2.10 -25.65
C VAL A 69 -3.37 -1.39 -24.71
N PHE A 70 -2.46 -2.15 -24.08
CA PHE A 70 -1.39 -1.55 -23.26
C PHE A 70 -0.36 -0.89 -24.19
N SER A 71 -0.40 0.44 -24.31
CA SER A 71 0.65 1.18 -25.01
C SER A 71 1.97 1.06 -24.25
N SER A 72 2.99 0.53 -24.90
CA SER A 72 4.28 0.10 -24.35
C SER A 72 5.26 1.24 -24.03
N ASP A 73 4.83 2.49 -24.07
CA ASP A 73 5.73 3.65 -24.18
C ASP A 73 5.83 4.48 -22.89
N THR A 74 6.05 3.81 -21.75
CA THR A 74 6.29 4.51 -20.46
C THR A 74 7.73 4.38 -20.00
N PRO A 75 8.44 5.49 -19.71
CA PRO A 75 9.81 5.46 -19.24
C PRO A 75 9.89 4.76 -17.88
N HIS A 76 10.76 3.74 -17.81
CA HIS A 76 10.98 2.89 -16.65
C HIS A 76 11.46 3.72 -15.46
N ARG A 77 10.56 4.05 -14.53
CA ARG A 77 10.95 4.64 -13.24
C ARG A 77 11.62 3.56 -12.40
N PRO A 78 12.87 3.76 -11.93
CA PRO A 78 13.55 2.75 -11.14
C PRO A 78 12.77 2.46 -9.85
N PRO A 79 12.77 1.20 -9.39
CA PRO A 79 12.11 0.82 -8.14
C PRO A 79 12.69 1.65 -6.98
N ARG A 80 11.82 2.24 -6.16
CA ARG A 80 12.25 2.92 -4.93
C ARG A 80 13.03 1.94 -4.07
N PRO A 81 14.23 2.29 -3.57
CA PRO A 81 15.00 1.40 -2.71
C PRO A 81 14.19 1.04 -1.45
N ARG A 82 14.01 -0.26 -1.23
CA ARG A 82 13.41 -0.77 0.01
C ARG A 82 14.36 -0.47 1.16
N HIS A 83 14.02 0.48 2.02
CA HIS A 83 14.73 0.66 3.29
C HIS A 83 14.51 -0.59 4.16
N ASN A 84 15.51 -1.46 4.24
CA ASN A 84 15.54 -2.60 5.15
C ASN A 84 15.69 -2.09 6.59
N LYS A 85 14.58 -2.04 7.34
CA LYS A 85 14.62 -1.79 8.78
C LYS A 85 14.85 -3.11 9.53
N ARG A 86 16.09 -3.60 9.51
CA ARG A 86 16.57 -4.70 10.38
C ARG A 86 18.03 -4.46 10.78
N GLN A 87 18.21 -3.70 11.86
CA GLN A 87 19.32 -3.90 12.78
C GLN A 87 18.73 -3.78 14.19
N ARG A 88 18.40 -4.92 14.79
CA ARG A 88 18.30 -5.07 16.23
C ARG A 88 19.55 -5.84 16.62
N VAL A 89 20.57 -5.09 17.03
CA VAL A 89 21.72 -5.64 17.76
C VAL A 89 21.18 -6.23 19.07
N GLY A 90 21.49 -7.49 19.33
CA GLY A 90 21.16 -8.15 20.57
C GLY A 90 22.07 -7.61 21.68
N SER A 91 21.48 -7.00 22.69
CA SER A 91 22.15 -6.73 23.97
C SER A 91 22.14 -8.04 24.76
N SER A 92 23.26 -8.76 24.71
CA SER A 92 23.57 -9.88 25.59
C SER A 92 23.55 -9.41 27.04
N THR A 93 22.82 -10.15 27.86
CA THR A 93 22.85 -10.13 29.32
C THR A 93 24.27 -10.37 29.82
N GLY A 94 24.91 -9.33 30.35
CA GLY A 94 26.16 -9.43 31.10
C GLY A 94 25.86 -9.37 32.59
N SER A 95 25.96 -10.53 33.25
CA SER A 95 25.95 -10.67 34.70
C SER A 95 27.18 -10.00 35.32
N ALA A 96 26.99 -9.30 36.45
CA ALA A 96 28.07 -8.96 37.38
C ALA A 96 28.66 -10.24 38.00
N PRO A 97 29.97 -10.28 38.31
CA PRO A 97 30.42 -9.97 39.68
C PRO A 97 31.69 -9.09 39.67
N ASP A 98 31.76 -8.06 40.51
CA ASP A 98 32.23 -8.04 41.91
C ASP A 98 33.73 -7.64 41.97
N GLN A 99 33.98 -6.58 42.73
CA GLN A 99 35.29 -5.95 42.90
C GLN A 99 36.12 -6.69 43.96
N ASN A 100 37.36 -6.22 44.15
CA ASN A 100 38.36 -6.51 45.20
C ASN A 100 39.53 -7.36 44.67
N ASP A 101 40.80 -7.11 44.97
CA ASP A 101 41.55 -5.95 45.45
C ASP A 101 43.03 -6.37 45.32
N ASP A 102 43.90 -5.36 45.27
CA ASP A 102 45.36 -5.38 45.45
C ASP A 102 46.04 -6.64 46.06
N ARG A 103 46.94 -7.29 45.30
CA ARG A 103 48.39 -7.46 45.56
C ARG A 103 49.02 -8.62 44.77
#